data_AF-A0A8H6NM61-F1
#
_entry.id   AF-A0A8H6NM61-F1
#
_cell.length_a   1.000
_cell.length_b   1.000
_cell.length_c   1.000
_cell.angle_alpha   90.00
_cell.angle_beta   90.00
_cell.angle_gamma   90.00
#
_symmetry.space_group_name_H-M   'P 1'
#
loop_
_entity.id
_entity.type
_entity.pdbx_description
1 polymer ?
#
loop_
_entity_poly.entity_id
_entity_poly.type
_entity_poly.pdbx_seq_one_letter_code
_entity_poly.pdbx_strand_id
1 'polypeptide(L)'
;MTGEEGAAAAAAAASSSTSTATTPPPDAKINAADGRFYWQGVDADVNGMLGGFPYISKVDLQGSRNFLAKLGVGTKSGLRTVSRALEGGAGNSARAGRANVLPRLTHCSVPCILSSLYLVSSGNLSPVPPYIRPLSLSPPTQGSEPCRAPADPQPFPSIGRITEGLLLDVAEQVDIVEPIAKFTAALQEKSGVGSVFNIGLEEWKPLDGTSYDLVWNQWCLGHLTDDQLVAYLRRCKEVVAPTDGFIVVKENLSTNGADLFDDVDSSVTRVDEKFRLLFEQAGLRLIKTELQRGFPKELFPVRMYALK
;
A
#
# COMPACT_ATOMS: atom_id res chain seq x y z
N MET A 1 -40.67 45.53 -64.80
CA MET A 1 -39.39 45.19 -65.47
C MET A 1 -38.47 46.35 -65.15
N THR A 2 -37.47 46.29 -64.29
CA THR A 2 -36.45 45.29 -63.88
C THR A 2 -36.09 45.63 -62.42
N GLY A 3 -35.91 44.72 -61.45
CA GLY A 3 -34.93 43.65 -61.40
C GLY A 3 -33.59 44.19 -60.88
N GLU A 4 -33.31 44.07 -59.57
CA GLU A 4 -31.95 43.79 -59.06
C GLU A 4 -31.97 43.37 -57.57
N GLU A 5 -31.40 42.19 -57.34
CA GLU A 5 -31.20 41.52 -56.06
C GLU A 5 -29.98 42.12 -55.33
N GLY A 6 -30.09 42.32 -54.02
CA GLY A 6 -28.96 42.66 -53.14
C GLY A 6 -28.87 41.68 -51.99
N ALA A 7 -27.93 40.74 -52.09
CA ALA A 7 -27.69 39.66 -51.14
C ALA A 7 -26.95 40.11 -49.86
N ALA A 8 -27.37 39.52 -48.75
CA ALA A 8 -26.66 39.09 -47.54
C ALA A 8 -25.37 39.81 -47.06
N ALA A 9 -25.41 40.27 -45.80
CA ALA A 9 -24.29 40.14 -44.87
C ALA A 9 -24.79 40.12 -43.41
N ALA A 10 -25.24 38.94 -42.94
CA ALA A 10 -25.39 38.69 -41.51
C ALA A 10 -24.06 38.15 -40.97
N ALA A 11 -23.38 38.95 -40.15
CA ALA A 11 -22.18 38.52 -39.44
C ALA A 11 -22.54 37.46 -38.39
N ALA A 12 -22.37 36.19 -38.74
CA ALA A 12 -22.39 35.10 -37.77
C ALA A 12 -21.11 35.18 -36.93
N ALA A 13 -21.23 35.68 -35.69
CA ALA A 13 -20.20 35.48 -34.68
C ALA A 13 -20.14 33.98 -34.36
N ALA A 14 -19.18 33.29 -34.99
CA ALA A 14 -18.81 31.94 -34.62
C ALA A 14 -18.29 31.99 -33.17
N SER A 15 -19.10 31.55 -32.22
CA SER A 15 -18.66 31.23 -30.88
C SER A 15 -17.70 30.05 -30.98
N SER A 16 -16.40 30.33 -31.01
CA SER A 16 -15.38 29.29 -30.91
C SER A 16 -15.47 28.66 -29.52
N SER A 17 -16.24 27.57 -29.42
CA SER A 17 -16.25 26.72 -28.24
C SER A 17 -14.90 26.01 -28.19
N THR A 18 -13.93 26.63 -27.52
CA THR A 18 -12.65 26.00 -27.22
C THR A 18 -12.94 24.83 -26.28
N SER A 19 -13.01 23.62 -26.82
CA SER A 19 -13.07 22.40 -26.04
C SER A 19 -11.73 22.25 -25.31
N THR A 20 -11.66 22.73 -24.07
CA THR A 20 -10.56 22.39 -23.18
C THR A 20 -10.66 20.89 -22.92
N ALA A 21 -9.78 20.10 -23.53
CA ALA A 21 -9.66 18.68 -23.26
C ALA A 21 -9.30 18.52 -21.78
N THR A 22 -10.29 18.16 -20.96
CA THR A 22 -10.10 17.90 -19.54
C THR A 22 -9.14 16.72 -19.41
N THR A 23 -7.96 16.93 -18.82
CA THR A 23 -7.05 15.83 -18.49
C THR A 23 -7.81 14.81 -17.63
N PRO A 24 -7.74 13.50 -17.94
CA PRO A 24 -8.44 12.50 -17.15
C PRO A 24 -7.94 12.53 -15.70
N PRO A 25 -8.81 12.24 -14.71
CA PRO A 25 -8.43 12.25 -13.31
C PRO A 25 -7.35 11.18 -13.03
N PRO A 26 -6.52 11.35 -12.00
CA PRO A 26 -5.42 10.41 -11.71
C PRO A 26 -5.87 8.95 -11.53
N ASP A 27 -7.05 8.71 -10.97
CA ASP A 27 -7.59 7.37 -10.74
C ASP A 27 -8.05 6.65 -12.03
N ALA A 28 -8.31 7.39 -13.11
CA ALA A 28 -8.58 6.80 -14.43
C ALA A 28 -7.37 6.05 -15.01
N LYS A 29 -6.18 6.19 -14.40
CA LYS A 29 -4.97 5.46 -14.78
C LYS A 29 -4.79 4.15 -14.01
N ILE A 30 -5.60 3.89 -12.98
CA ILE A 30 -5.52 2.66 -12.19
C ILE A 30 -5.81 1.46 -13.09
N ASN A 31 -4.94 0.46 -13.02
CA ASN A 31 -5.09 -0.83 -13.65
C ASN A 31 -4.84 -1.93 -12.62
N ALA A 32 -5.92 -2.63 -12.25
CA ALA A 32 -5.85 -3.68 -11.23
C ALA A 32 -4.92 -4.84 -11.61
N ALA A 33 -4.75 -5.15 -12.91
CA ALA A 33 -3.82 -6.19 -13.35
C ALA A 33 -2.37 -5.77 -13.13
N ASP A 34 -2.03 -4.51 -13.41
CA ASP A 34 -0.68 -3.97 -13.21
C ASP A 34 -0.33 -3.92 -11.72
N GLY A 35 -1.25 -3.45 -10.88
CA GLY A 35 -1.07 -3.45 -9.42
C GLY A 35 -0.91 -4.86 -8.86
N ARG A 36 -1.72 -5.83 -9.31
CA ARG A 36 -1.57 -7.24 -8.91
C ARG A 36 -0.23 -7.82 -9.37
N PHE A 37 0.20 -7.52 -10.59
CA PHE A 37 1.49 -7.98 -11.12
C PHE A 37 2.66 -7.45 -10.27
N TYR A 38 2.63 -6.17 -9.91
CA TYR A 38 3.62 -5.57 -9.02
C TYR A 38 3.69 -6.32 -7.68
N TRP A 39 2.56 -6.43 -6.97
CA TRP A 39 2.52 -7.07 -5.66
C TRP A 39 2.83 -8.57 -5.71
N GLN A 40 2.52 -9.26 -6.81
CA GLN A 40 2.95 -10.64 -7.04
C GLN A 40 4.48 -10.78 -7.12
N GLY A 41 5.20 -9.72 -7.49
CA GLY A 41 6.67 -9.66 -7.52
C GLY A 41 7.34 -9.22 -6.22
N VAL A 42 6.61 -8.60 -5.28
CA VAL A 42 7.18 -8.09 -4.00
C VAL A 42 7.37 -9.21 -2.97
N ASP A 43 8.51 -9.22 -2.28
CA ASP A 43 8.77 -10.19 -1.21
C ASP A 43 7.75 -10.07 -0.07
N ALA A 44 7.33 -11.20 0.48
CA ALA A 44 6.32 -11.27 1.50
C ALA A 44 6.87 -11.01 2.93
N ASP A 45 7.69 -9.98 3.07
CA ASP A 45 8.40 -9.61 4.30
C ASP A 45 8.24 -8.12 4.66
N VAL A 46 8.64 -7.74 5.89
CA VAL A 46 8.35 -6.40 6.46
C VAL A 46 8.91 -5.29 5.59
N ASN A 47 10.02 -5.57 4.91
CA ASN A 47 10.67 -4.62 4.05
C ASN A 47 9.86 -4.42 2.75
N GLY A 48 9.44 -5.50 2.09
CA GLY A 48 8.56 -5.45 0.92
C GLY A 48 7.24 -4.75 1.23
N MET A 49 6.59 -5.16 2.33
CA MET A 49 5.32 -4.63 2.82
C MET A 49 5.38 -3.20 3.36
N LEU A 50 6.54 -2.60 3.55
CA LEU A 50 6.61 -1.20 3.97
C LEU A 50 7.40 -0.36 2.97
N GLY A 51 7.63 -0.89 1.77
CA GLY A 51 8.36 -0.19 0.72
C GLY A 51 9.79 0.19 1.09
N GLY A 52 10.47 -0.63 1.89
CA GLY A 52 11.83 -0.37 2.34
C GLY A 52 11.96 0.28 3.72
N PHE A 53 10.86 0.37 4.48
CA PHE A 53 10.81 1.12 5.75
C PHE A 53 10.39 0.27 6.96
N PRO A 54 11.05 -0.87 7.26
CA PRO A 54 10.58 -1.81 8.28
C PRO A 54 10.50 -1.20 9.70
N TYR A 55 11.31 -0.18 9.98
CA TYR A 55 11.36 0.51 11.26
C TYR A 55 10.08 1.30 11.61
N ILE A 56 9.19 1.59 10.65
CA ILE A 56 7.94 2.31 10.93
C ILE A 56 6.85 1.40 11.51
N SER A 57 6.97 0.08 11.34
CA SER A 57 5.95 -0.91 11.74
C SER A 57 5.49 -0.73 13.18
N LYS A 58 6.43 -0.60 14.12
CA LYS A 58 6.11 -0.45 15.55
C LYS A 58 5.34 0.84 15.82
N VAL A 59 5.74 1.94 15.18
CA VAL A 59 5.10 3.25 15.33
C VAL A 59 3.71 3.26 14.70
N ASP A 60 3.56 2.58 13.56
CA ASP A 60 2.28 2.38 12.87
C ASP A 60 1.27 1.64 13.75
N LEU A 61 1.65 0.45 14.26
CA LEU A 61 0.81 -0.38 15.10
C LEU A 61 0.46 0.32 16.42
N GLN A 62 1.40 1.05 17.02
CA GLN A 62 1.14 1.83 18.23
C GLN A 62 0.13 2.96 17.97
N GLY A 63 0.24 3.65 16.83
CA GLY A 63 -0.72 4.65 16.40
C GLY A 63 -2.12 4.06 16.22
N SER A 64 -2.21 2.90 15.56
CA SER A 64 -3.47 2.18 15.34
C SER A 64 -4.14 1.74 16.64
N ARG A 65 -3.39 1.14 17.59
CA ARG A 65 -3.91 0.77 18.92
C ARG A 65 -4.45 1.98 19.68
N ASN A 66 -3.73 3.10 19.65
CA ASN A 66 -4.17 4.32 20.31
C ASN A 66 -5.43 4.91 19.68
N PHE A 67 -5.57 4.79 18.35
CA PHE A 67 -6.75 5.24 17.64
C PHE A 67 -7.98 4.38 17.98
N LEU A 68 -7.84 3.05 17.95
CA LEU A 68 -8.89 2.11 18.37
C LEU A 68 -9.31 2.32 19.83
N ALA A 69 -8.36 2.55 20.73
CA ALA A 69 -8.66 2.81 22.14
C ALA A 69 -9.53 4.07 22.32
N LYS A 70 -9.33 5.11 21.49
CA LYS A 70 -10.17 6.32 21.49
C LYS A 70 -11.58 6.08 20.92
N LEU A 71 -11.79 4.96 20.22
CA LEU A 71 -13.09 4.48 19.75
C LEU A 71 -13.68 3.44 20.71
N GLY A 72 -13.06 3.22 21.87
CA GLY A 72 -13.51 2.25 22.87
C GLY A 72 -13.07 0.81 22.62
N VAL A 73 -12.23 0.54 21.60
CA VAL A 73 -11.78 -0.82 21.26
C VAL A 73 -10.36 -1.07 21.75
N GLY A 74 -10.15 -2.18 22.46
CA GLY A 74 -8.86 -2.61 22.95
C GLY A 74 -8.96 -3.56 24.15
N THR A 75 -7.80 -4.02 24.64
CA THR A 75 -7.70 -5.01 25.73
C THR A 75 -7.48 -4.41 27.12
N LYS A 76 -7.34 -3.08 27.21
CA LYS A 76 -7.15 -2.38 28.50
C LYS A 76 -8.49 -2.23 29.22
N SER A 77 -8.44 -2.10 30.55
CA SER A 77 -9.63 -1.85 31.38
C SER A 77 -10.43 -0.66 30.85
N GLY A 78 -11.75 -0.84 30.72
CA GLY A 78 -12.68 0.16 30.19
C GLY A 78 -12.82 0.18 28.66
N LEU A 79 -12.06 -0.65 27.94
CA LEU A 79 -12.23 -0.87 26.50
C LEU A 79 -12.92 -2.23 26.25
N ARG A 80 -13.58 -2.35 25.09
CA ARG A 80 -14.19 -3.60 24.64
C ARG A 80 -13.33 -4.26 23.56
N THR A 81 -13.31 -5.58 23.53
CA THR A 81 -12.95 -6.33 22.32
C THR A 81 -14.13 -6.35 21.36
N VAL A 82 -13.88 -6.81 20.14
CA VAL A 82 -14.90 -7.01 19.11
C VAL A 82 -15.05 -8.50 18.79
N SER A 83 -16.23 -8.93 18.37
CA SER A 83 -16.44 -10.34 18.03
C SER A 83 -15.89 -10.63 16.64
N ARG A 84 -16.16 -9.77 15.65
CA ARG A 84 -15.72 -10.01 14.27
C ARG A 84 -15.17 -8.76 13.61
N ALA A 85 -13.98 -8.88 13.03
CA ALA A 85 -13.36 -7.86 12.22
C ALA A 85 -13.15 -8.34 10.77
N LEU A 86 -13.10 -7.39 9.83
CA LEU A 86 -12.68 -7.60 8.45
C LEU A 86 -11.44 -6.78 8.18
N GLU A 87 -10.42 -7.38 7.60
CA GLU A 87 -9.23 -6.69 7.08
C GLU A 87 -9.26 -6.65 5.56
N GLY A 88 -9.34 -5.43 5.00
CA GLY A 88 -9.18 -5.20 3.57
C GLY A 88 -7.71 -4.94 3.22
N GLY A 89 -7.15 -5.76 2.33
CA GLY A 89 -5.77 -5.66 1.84
C GLY A 89 -4.73 -6.12 2.85
N ALA A 90 -4.90 -7.28 3.49
CA ALA A 90 -4.01 -7.77 4.54
C ALA A 90 -2.54 -8.01 4.11
N GLY A 91 -2.30 -8.10 2.80
CA GLY A 91 -0.98 -8.13 2.19
C GLY A 91 -0.54 -6.79 1.62
N ASN A 92 -1.46 -5.87 1.38
CA ASN A 92 -1.17 -4.53 0.86
C ASN A 92 -0.88 -3.57 2.01
N SER A 93 0.22 -3.78 2.74
CA SER A 93 0.83 -2.61 3.37
C SER A 93 1.54 -1.88 2.22
N ALA A 94 0.88 -0.87 1.64
CA ALA A 94 1.50 -0.10 0.57
C ALA A 94 2.86 0.44 1.01
N ARG A 95 3.70 0.67 0.02
CA ARG A 95 4.91 1.48 0.13
C ARG A 95 4.59 2.69 1.01
N ALA A 96 5.32 2.87 2.10
CA ALA A 96 5.33 4.15 2.77
C ALA A 96 5.91 5.15 1.74
N GLY A 97 5.02 5.76 0.96
CA GLY A 97 5.39 6.51 -0.23
C GLY A 97 6.27 7.68 0.19
N ARG A 98 7.32 7.95 -0.57
CA ARG A 98 8.14 9.14 -0.33
C ARG A 98 7.39 10.37 -0.85
N ALA A 99 7.23 11.38 -0.02
CA ALA A 99 6.57 12.63 -0.38
C ALA A 99 7.31 13.42 -1.48
N ASN A 100 8.61 13.14 -1.68
CA ASN A 100 9.46 13.79 -2.69
C ASN A 100 10.12 12.74 -3.60
N VAL A 101 9.40 12.27 -4.61
CA VAL A 101 10.04 11.65 -5.78
C VAL A 101 10.34 12.78 -6.77
N LEU A 102 11.54 13.36 -6.68
CA LEU A 102 12.18 13.91 -7.88
C LEU A 102 12.18 12.77 -8.92
N PRO A 103 11.79 13.02 -10.18
CA PRO A 103 11.73 11.97 -11.19
C PRO A 103 13.13 11.36 -11.31
N ARG A 104 13.31 10.14 -10.79
CA ARG A 104 14.48 9.35 -11.13
C ARG A 104 14.30 9.00 -12.60
N LEU A 105 15.11 9.62 -13.45
CA LEU A 105 15.32 9.22 -14.83
C LEU A 105 15.46 7.69 -14.87
N THR A 106 14.48 7.04 -15.47
CA THR A 106 14.50 5.62 -15.78
C THR A 106 15.57 5.39 -16.85
N HIS A 107 16.67 4.76 -16.47
CA HIS A 107 17.56 4.04 -17.39
C HIS A 107 18.06 2.79 -16.67
N CYS A 108 17.17 1.82 -16.47
CA CYS A 108 17.57 0.42 -16.35
C CYS A 108 17.46 -0.21 -17.74
N SER A 109 18.43 0.09 -18.59
CA SER A 109 18.71 -0.75 -19.76
C SER A 109 19.43 -1.98 -19.25
N VAL A 110 18.74 -3.11 -19.24
CA VAL A 110 19.35 -4.44 -19.09
C VAL A 110 20.34 -4.63 -20.25
N PRO A 111 21.64 -4.90 -20.04
CA PRO A 111 22.47 -5.41 -21.11
C PRO A 111 22.33 -6.93 -21.14
N CYS A 112 21.62 -7.41 -22.16
CA CYS A 112 21.78 -8.76 -22.68
C CYS A 112 23.27 -9.01 -22.97
N ILE A 113 23.87 -10.01 -22.31
CA ILE A 113 25.21 -10.48 -22.67
C ILE A 113 25.04 -11.71 -23.56
N LEU A 114 25.20 -11.51 -24.88
CA LEU A 114 25.65 -12.54 -25.81
C LEU A 114 26.48 -11.88 -26.92
N SER A 115 27.71 -12.37 -27.04
CA SER A 115 28.55 -12.47 -28.26
C SER A 115 29.17 -11.20 -28.88
N SER A 116 30.50 -11.06 -28.75
CA SER A 116 31.49 -11.17 -29.85
C SER A 116 32.79 -10.39 -29.59
N LEU A 117 33.88 -11.16 -29.38
CA LEU A 117 35.16 -11.13 -30.13
C LEU A 117 35.54 -9.85 -30.92
N TYR A 118 36.62 -9.15 -30.51
CA TYR A 118 37.94 -9.00 -31.17
C TYR A 118 38.66 -7.65 -30.88
N LEU A 119 39.88 -7.79 -30.35
CA LEU A 119 41.16 -7.11 -30.66
C LEU A 119 41.49 -5.65 -30.28
N VAL A 120 42.73 -5.52 -29.73
CA VAL A 120 43.80 -4.48 -29.82
C VAL A 120 44.36 -4.22 -28.41
N SER A 121 45.45 -4.85 -28.00
CA SER A 121 46.89 -4.61 -28.29
C SER A 121 47.59 -3.74 -27.23
N SER A 122 48.70 -4.30 -26.73
CA SER A 122 49.92 -3.65 -26.23
C SER A 122 49.98 -3.10 -24.78
N GLY A 123 50.72 -3.84 -23.95
CA GLY A 123 51.86 -3.27 -23.20
C GLY A 123 51.62 -2.82 -21.76
N ASN A 124 52.07 -3.59 -20.77
CA ASN A 124 53.40 -3.41 -20.15
C ASN A 124 53.56 -4.30 -18.91
N LEU A 125 54.70 -4.97 -18.86
CA LEU A 125 55.18 -5.81 -17.76
C LEU A 125 55.78 -4.94 -16.65
N SER A 126 55.60 -5.34 -15.40
CA SER A 126 56.48 -4.94 -14.29
C SER A 126 56.74 -6.13 -13.34
N PRO A 127 57.96 -6.29 -12.80
CA PRO A 127 58.42 -7.54 -12.21
C PRO A 127 58.20 -7.63 -10.69
N VAL A 128 57.96 -8.85 -10.22
CA VAL A 128 57.94 -9.28 -8.81
C VAL A 128 59.35 -9.55 -8.28
N PRO A 129 59.70 -9.20 -7.02
CA PRO A 129 60.87 -9.74 -6.34
C PRO A 129 60.51 -10.98 -5.47
N PRO A 130 61.42 -11.96 -5.31
CA PRO A 130 61.17 -13.17 -4.56
C PRO A 130 61.70 -13.08 -3.13
N TYR A 131 60.90 -13.42 -2.10
CA TYR A 131 61.42 -14.06 -0.88
C TYR A 131 60.25 -14.56 0.00
N ILE A 132 60.09 -15.88 0.12
CA ILE A 132 59.30 -16.51 1.19
C ILE A 132 60.19 -17.55 1.86
N ARG A 133 60.45 -17.37 3.16
CA ARG A 133 60.99 -18.41 4.05
C ARG A 133 59.85 -19.34 4.48
N PRO A 134 60.07 -20.67 4.61
CA PRO A 134 59.04 -21.55 5.12
C PRO A 134 58.93 -21.41 6.64
N LEU A 135 57.73 -21.11 7.14
CA LEU A 135 57.39 -21.25 8.56
C LEU A 135 56.80 -22.64 8.81
N SER A 136 57.39 -23.30 9.80
CA SER A 136 57.06 -24.62 10.33
C SER A 136 55.61 -24.72 10.81
N LEU A 137 54.93 -25.80 10.41
CA LEU A 137 53.59 -26.16 10.89
C LEU A 137 53.70 -26.78 12.30
N SER A 138 52.96 -26.22 13.26
CA SER A 138 52.63 -26.90 14.53
C SER A 138 51.15 -27.29 14.53
N PRO A 139 50.76 -28.43 15.12
CA PRO A 139 49.40 -28.95 15.07
C PRO A 139 48.43 -28.16 15.99
N PRO A 140 47.12 -28.24 15.76
CA PRO A 140 46.14 -27.37 16.41
C PRO A 140 45.86 -27.80 17.85
N THR A 141 45.87 -26.85 18.77
CA THR A 141 45.27 -26.98 20.10
C THR A 141 43.75 -26.80 20.00
N GLN A 142 43.00 -27.78 20.49
CA GLN A 142 41.55 -27.69 20.70
C GLN A 142 41.25 -26.65 21.79
N GLY A 143 40.28 -25.76 21.52
CA GLY A 143 39.70 -24.88 22.54
C GLY A 143 39.50 -23.44 22.08
N SER A 144 38.44 -23.19 21.31
CA SER A 144 37.74 -21.90 21.38
C SER A 144 36.26 -22.16 21.05
N GLU A 145 35.37 -21.69 21.93
CA GLU A 145 33.94 -21.73 21.67
C GLU A 145 33.64 -20.99 20.35
N PRO A 146 32.72 -21.50 19.51
CA PRO A 146 32.33 -20.78 18.33
C PRO A 146 31.70 -19.46 18.75
N CYS A 147 32.22 -18.37 18.20
CA CYS A 147 31.62 -17.06 18.25
C CYS A 147 30.13 -17.23 17.88
N ARG A 148 29.21 -17.02 18.84
CA ARG A 148 27.78 -17.08 18.57
C ARG A 148 27.51 -16.10 17.45
N ALA A 149 27.11 -16.62 16.29
CA ALA A 149 26.46 -15.81 15.26
C ALA A 149 25.35 -15.00 15.96
N PRO A 150 25.16 -13.72 15.59
CA PRO A 150 23.97 -13.00 16.02
C PRO A 150 22.76 -13.89 15.72
N ALA A 151 21.86 -13.99 16.71
CA ALA A 151 20.64 -14.77 16.60
C ALA A 151 20.00 -14.57 15.22
N ASP A 152 19.53 -15.65 14.61
CA ASP A 152 18.80 -15.65 13.33
C ASP A 152 17.94 -14.38 13.22
N PRO A 153 17.98 -13.66 12.08
CA PRO A 153 17.01 -12.61 11.84
C PRO A 153 15.65 -13.29 11.95
N GLN A 154 14.90 -12.97 13.02
CA GLN A 154 13.55 -13.48 13.18
C GLN A 154 12.80 -13.09 11.90
N PRO A 155 12.44 -14.07 11.04
CA PRO A 155 11.64 -13.76 9.88
C PRO A 155 10.25 -13.58 10.47
N PHE A 156 9.91 -12.36 10.86
CA PHE A 156 8.51 -12.01 10.98
C PHE A 156 8.04 -11.80 9.55
N PRO A 157 7.38 -12.78 8.88
CA PRO A 157 6.67 -12.46 7.67
C PRO A 157 5.70 -11.34 8.04
N SER A 158 5.78 -10.20 7.37
CA SER A 158 4.84 -9.09 7.59
C SER A 158 3.52 -9.28 6.88
N ILE A 159 3.34 -10.43 6.23
CA ILE A 159 2.03 -10.96 5.89
C ILE A 159 1.17 -10.92 7.15
N GLY A 160 0.05 -10.19 7.09
CA GLY A 160 -0.84 -10.05 8.24
C GLY A 160 -0.26 -9.25 9.40
N ARG A 161 0.67 -8.32 9.15
CA ARG A 161 1.19 -7.40 10.18
C ARG A 161 0.07 -6.69 10.96
N ILE A 162 -0.99 -6.29 10.26
CA ILE A 162 -2.18 -5.72 10.89
C ILE A 162 -3.06 -6.82 11.49
N THR A 163 -3.28 -7.92 10.78
CA THR A 163 -3.99 -9.10 11.32
C THR A 163 -3.44 -9.50 12.68
N GLU A 164 -2.16 -9.85 12.77
CA GLU A 164 -1.50 -10.37 13.98
C GLU A 164 -1.06 -9.27 14.93
N GLY A 165 -0.56 -8.17 14.40
CA GLY A 165 0.01 -7.10 15.22
C GLY A 165 -1.02 -6.10 15.73
N LEU A 166 -2.31 -6.25 15.38
CA LEU A 166 -3.38 -5.36 15.82
C LEU A 166 -4.73 -6.05 15.96
N LEU A 167 -5.24 -6.73 14.93
CA LEU A 167 -6.64 -7.16 14.90
C LEU A 167 -6.90 -8.39 15.76
N LEU A 168 -6.04 -9.41 15.72
CA LEU A 168 -6.13 -10.60 16.58
C LEU A 168 -5.91 -10.28 18.07
N ASP A 169 -5.34 -9.11 18.40
CA ASP A 169 -5.27 -8.65 19.80
C ASP A 169 -6.63 -8.19 20.32
N VAL A 170 -7.55 -7.78 19.44
CA VAL A 170 -8.80 -7.09 19.83
C VAL A 170 -10.07 -7.75 19.29
N ALA A 171 -9.96 -8.68 18.34
CA ALA A 171 -11.07 -9.37 17.69
C ALA A 171 -11.01 -10.88 17.96
N GLU A 172 -12.16 -11.51 18.21
CA GLU A 172 -12.24 -12.97 18.33
C GLU A 172 -12.03 -13.67 16.98
N GLN A 173 -12.54 -13.06 15.91
CA GLN A 173 -12.36 -13.53 14.54
C GLN A 173 -12.01 -12.38 13.58
N VAL A 174 -11.07 -12.61 12.67
CA VAL A 174 -10.65 -11.68 11.60
C VAL A 174 -10.82 -12.36 10.25
N ASP A 175 -11.76 -11.87 9.44
CA ASP A 175 -11.84 -12.22 8.02
C ASP A 175 -10.90 -11.34 7.20
N ILE A 176 -10.40 -11.85 6.08
CA ILE A 176 -9.37 -11.19 5.27
C ILE A 176 -9.83 -11.13 3.82
N VAL A 177 -9.67 -9.97 3.18
CA VAL A 177 -9.80 -9.80 1.72
C VAL A 177 -8.47 -9.33 1.17
N GLU A 178 -7.82 -10.16 0.34
CA GLU A 178 -6.49 -9.88 -0.19
C GLU A 178 -6.28 -10.58 -1.54
N PRO A 179 -6.16 -9.86 -2.67
CA PRO A 179 -6.07 -10.47 -4.00
C PRO A 179 -4.84 -11.36 -4.21
N ILE A 180 -3.76 -11.17 -3.44
CA ILE A 180 -2.49 -11.88 -3.64
C ILE A 180 -2.37 -13.07 -2.67
N ALA A 181 -2.63 -14.29 -3.17
CA ALA A 181 -2.69 -15.50 -2.35
C ALA A 181 -1.43 -15.80 -1.52
N LYS A 182 -0.23 -15.48 -2.03
CA LYS A 182 1.01 -15.65 -1.25
C LYS A 182 1.02 -14.80 0.02
N PHE A 183 0.26 -13.70 0.06
CA PHE A 183 0.15 -12.84 1.24
C PHE A 183 -0.88 -13.30 2.26
N THR A 184 -1.61 -14.38 1.99
CA THR A 184 -2.54 -14.95 2.97
C THR A 184 -2.24 -16.40 3.30
N ALA A 185 -1.34 -17.06 2.55
CA ALA A 185 -0.98 -18.45 2.75
C ALA A 185 -0.57 -18.77 4.19
N ALA A 186 0.19 -17.86 4.84
CA ALA A 186 0.60 -18.03 6.23
C ALA A 186 -0.49 -17.67 7.26
N LEU A 187 -1.61 -17.07 6.85
CA LEU A 187 -2.69 -16.61 7.74
C LEU A 187 -3.84 -17.62 7.84
N GLN A 188 -4.05 -18.44 6.81
CA GLN A 188 -5.19 -19.37 6.75
C GLN A 188 -5.27 -20.33 7.95
N GLU A 189 -4.12 -20.76 8.49
CA GLU A 189 -4.06 -21.71 9.60
C GLU A 189 -3.91 -21.02 10.97
N LYS A 190 -3.98 -19.68 11.04
CA LYS A 190 -3.80 -18.95 12.30
C LYS A 190 -5.09 -18.92 13.11
N SER A 191 -4.94 -19.17 14.42
CA SER A 191 -6.06 -19.06 15.36
C SER A 191 -6.62 -17.64 15.35
N GLY A 192 -7.95 -17.53 15.27
CA GLY A 192 -8.67 -16.26 15.15
C GLY A 192 -8.77 -15.72 13.72
N VAL A 193 -8.06 -16.28 12.74
CA VAL A 193 -8.35 -15.98 11.33
C VAL A 193 -9.58 -16.77 10.89
N GLY A 194 -10.54 -16.06 10.31
CA GLY A 194 -11.78 -16.61 9.76
C GLY A 194 -11.66 -16.90 8.27
N SER A 195 -12.58 -16.34 7.50
CA SER A 195 -12.62 -16.50 6.05
C SER A 195 -11.52 -15.69 5.38
N VAL A 196 -10.77 -16.31 4.48
CA VAL A 196 -9.78 -15.65 3.63
C VAL A 196 -10.29 -15.61 2.19
N PHE A 197 -10.52 -14.41 1.67
CA PHE A 197 -10.99 -14.17 0.32
C PHE A 197 -9.83 -13.68 -0.55
N ASN A 198 -9.31 -14.54 -1.43
CA ASN A 198 -8.27 -14.16 -2.37
C ASN A 198 -8.84 -13.45 -3.62
N ILE A 199 -9.37 -12.26 -3.40
CA ILE A 199 -10.07 -11.45 -4.40
C ILE A 199 -9.79 -9.96 -4.17
N GLY A 200 -9.93 -9.14 -5.20
CA GLY A 200 -9.84 -7.69 -5.08
C GLY A 200 -10.97 -7.09 -4.26
N LEU A 201 -10.72 -5.96 -3.59
CA LEU A 201 -11.73 -5.25 -2.81
C LEU A 201 -12.90 -4.78 -3.69
N GLU A 202 -12.61 -4.45 -4.95
CA GLU A 202 -13.58 -4.06 -5.99
C GLU A 202 -14.59 -5.17 -6.32
N GLU A 203 -14.16 -6.44 -6.22
CA GLU A 203 -14.95 -7.63 -6.54
C GLU A 203 -15.55 -8.31 -5.30
N TRP A 204 -14.99 -8.07 -4.11
CA TRP A 204 -15.43 -8.71 -2.88
C TRP A 204 -16.90 -8.43 -2.55
N LYS A 205 -17.60 -9.49 -2.15
CA LYS A 205 -18.98 -9.45 -1.64
C LYS A 205 -19.04 -10.18 -0.31
N PRO A 206 -19.78 -9.63 0.67
CA PRO A 206 -19.97 -10.31 1.94
C PRO A 206 -20.82 -11.57 1.77
N LEU A 207 -20.63 -12.54 2.66
CA LEU A 207 -21.51 -13.71 2.76
C LEU A 207 -22.84 -13.30 3.40
N ASP A 208 -23.92 -14.00 3.07
CA ASP A 208 -25.23 -13.74 3.66
C ASP A 208 -25.20 -13.81 5.19
N GLY A 209 -25.82 -12.83 5.85
CA GLY A 209 -25.84 -12.73 7.32
C GLY A 209 -24.54 -12.26 7.96
N THR A 210 -23.55 -11.82 7.17
CA THR A 210 -22.29 -11.27 7.69
C THR A 210 -22.53 -9.94 8.40
N SER A 211 -21.96 -9.79 9.60
CA SER A 211 -21.90 -8.54 10.35
C SER A 211 -20.52 -8.39 10.99
N TYR A 212 -19.94 -7.20 10.89
CA TYR A 212 -18.61 -6.85 11.43
C TYR A 212 -18.72 -5.69 12.42
N ASP A 213 -18.06 -5.83 13.56
CA ASP A 213 -17.89 -4.73 14.53
C ASP A 213 -16.80 -3.75 14.08
N LEU A 214 -15.85 -4.24 13.28
CA LEU A 214 -14.72 -3.46 12.78
C LEU A 214 -14.39 -3.86 11.35
N VAL A 215 -14.41 -2.91 10.43
CA VAL A 215 -13.79 -3.10 9.10
C VAL A 215 -12.53 -2.24 9.05
N TRP A 216 -11.36 -2.85 8.89
CA TRP A 216 -10.07 -2.17 8.84
C TRP A 216 -9.50 -2.17 7.44
N ASN A 217 -9.24 -0.98 6.89
CA ASN A 217 -8.59 -0.78 5.61
C ASN A 217 -7.34 0.04 5.80
N GLN A 218 -6.19 -0.51 5.43
CA GLN A 218 -4.93 0.19 5.53
C GLN A 218 -4.12 0.02 4.27
N TRP A 219 -3.79 1.14 3.63
CA TRP A 219 -2.88 1.18 2.47
C TRP A 219 -3.27 0.26 1.31
N CYS A 220 -4.57 0.12 1.07
CA CYS A 220 -5.12 -0.74 0.03
C CYS A 220 -6.13 0.00 -0.86
N LEU A 221 -6.65 1.14 -0.41
CA LEU A 221 -7.72 1.87 -1.10
C LEU A 221 -7.18 2.74 -2.24
N GLY A 222 -5.87 3.00 -2.26
CA GLY A 222 -5.18 3.63 -3.40
C GLY A 222 -5.27 2.82 -4.70
N HIS A 223 -5.51 1.50 -4.63
CA HIS A 223 -5.64 0.62 -5.80
C HIS A 223 -7.07 0.54 -6.37
N LEU A 224 -8.02 1.26 -5.78
CA LEU A 224 -9.39 1.35 -6.27
C LEU A 224 -9.58 2.68 -7.00
N THR A 225 -10.33 2.68 -8.11
CA THR A 225 -10.86 3.95 -8.66
C THR A 225 -11.80 4.61 -7.66
N ASP A 226 -12.11 5.90 -7.86
CA ASP A 226 -13.04 6.61 -6.98
C ASP A 226 -14.41 5.92 -6.93
N ASP A 227 -14.93 5.47 -8.08
CA ASP A 227 -16.20 4.73 -8.18
C ASP A 227 -16.15 3.37 -7.46
N GLN A 228 -15.04 2.63 -7.63
CA GLN A 228 -14.84 1.34 -6.98
C GLN A 228 -14.72 1.50 -5.46
N LEU A 229 -14.02 2.54 -4.99
CA LEU A 229 -13.87 2.85 -3.57
C LEU A 229 -15.23 3.19 -2.94
N VAL A 230 -16.04 4.03 -3.59
CA VAL A 230 -17.41 4.33 -3.13
C VAL A 230 -18.26 3.06 -3.09
N ALA A 231 -18.20 2.22 -4.12
CA ALA A 231 -18.95 0.97 -4.17
C ALA A 231 -18.51 -0.01 -3.07
N TYR A 232 -17.20 -0.13 -2.81
CA TYR A 232 -16.65 -0.96 -1.74
C TYR A 232 -17.10 -0.46 -0.36
N LEU A 233 -16.98 0.84 -0.09
CA LEU A 233 -17.39 1.44 1.18
C LEU A 233 -18.90 1.32 1.44
N ARG A 234 -19.74 1.38 0.40
CA ARG A 234 -21.17 1.08 0.51
C ARG A 234 -21.42 -0.37 0.93
N ARG A 235 -20.70 -1.34 0.35
CA ARG A 235 -20.78 -2.75 0.80
C ARG A 235 -20.32 -2.90 2.25
N CYS A 236 -19.23 -2.25 2.65
CA CYS A 236 -18.78 -2.25 4.05
C CYS A 236 -19.84 -1.67 5.00
N LYS A 237 -20.53 -0.61 4.60
CA LYS A 237 -21.62 -0.01 5.38
C LYS A 237 -22.78 -0.98 5.61
N GLU A 238 -23.11 -1.82 4.62
CA GLU A 238 -24.19 -2.81 4.73
C GLU A 238 -23.90 -3.92 5.74
N VAL A 239 -22.62 -4.22 5.98
CA VAL A 239 -22.20 -5.29 6.91
C VAL A 239 -21.62 -4.80 8.22
N VAL A 240 -21.43 -3.49 8.39
CA VAL A 240 -21.01 -2.96 9.69
C VAL A 240 -22.16 -3.02 10.68
N ALA A 241 -21.88 -3.53 11.88
CA ALA A 241 -22.86 -3.67 12.94
C ALA A 241 -23.50 -2.30 13.26
N PRO A 242 -24.84 -2.19 13.27
CA PRO A 242 -25.52 -0.89 13.28
C PRO A 242 -25.30 -0.10 14.58
N THR A 243 -25.17 -0.80 15.71
CA THR A 243 -25.06 -0.17 17.03
C THR A 243 -23.66 0.40 17.26
N ASP A 244 -22.64 -0.45 17.25
CA ASP A 244 -21.28 -0.06 17.67
C ASP A 244 -20.21 -0.37 16.62
N GLY A 245 -20.61 -0.83 15.44
CA GLY A 245 -19.69 -1.13 14.35
C GLY A 245 -19.19 0.14 13.67
N PHE A 246 -17.97 0.07 13.14
CA PHE A 246 -17.38 1.16 12.37
C PHE A 246 -16.34 0.67 11.35
N ILE A 247 -16.08 1.52 10.36
CA ILE A 247 -15.04 1.31 9.34
C ILE A 247 -13.86 2.21 9.69
N VAL A 248 -12.65 1.66 9.66
CA VAL A 248 -11.40 2.43 9.74
C VAL A 248 -10.73 2.45 8.37
N VAL A 249 -10.38 3.64 7.92
CA VAL A 249 -9.51 3.89 6.77
C VAL A 249 -8.21 4.50 7.27
N LYS A 250 -7.07 3.89 6.96
CA LYS A 250 -5.73 4.39 7.27
C LYS A 250 -4.89 4.49 6.01
N GLU A 251 -4.69 5.70 5.50
CA GLU A 251 -4.11 5.92 4.16
C GLU A 251 -3.07 7.03 4.11
N ASN A 252 -2.23 6.97 3.07
CA ASN A 252 -1.34 8.06 2.68
C ASN A 252 -2.14 9.25 2.17
N LEU A 253 -1.66 10.47 2.45
CA LEU A 253 -2.26 11.71 1.96
C LEU A 253 -1.31 12.45 1.03
N SER A 254 -1.83 12.86 -0.12
CA SER A 254 -1.15 13.81 -0.99
C SER A 254 -1.10 15.17 -0.33
N THR A 255 0.05 15.84 -0.44
CA THR A 255 0.30 17.17 0.13
C THR A 255 0.41 18.27 -0.93
N ASN A 256 0.33 17.90 -2.21
CA ASN A 256 0.52 18.81 -3.34
C ASN A 256 -0.80 19.43 -3.85
N GLY A 257 -1.89 19.30 -3.08
CA GLY A 257 -3.21 19.84 -3.44
C GLY A 257 -3.95 19.10 -4.55
N ALA A 258 -3.39 18.00 -5.05
CA ALA A 258 -4.02 17.14 -6.05
C ALA A 258 -3.69 15.66 -5.79
N ASP A 259 -4.56 14.77 -6.28
CA ASP A 259 -4.30 13.32 -6.24
C ASP A 259 -3.09 12.97 -7.11
N LEU A 260 -2.29 11.99 -6.67
CA LEU A 260 -1.05 11.58 -7.31
C LEU A 260 -1.13 10.12 -7.72
N PHE A 261 -1.01 9.85 -9.02
CA PHE A 261 -0.89 8.48 -9.54
C PHE A 261 0.56 8.01 -9.47
N ASP A 262 0.78 6.81 -8.93
CA ASP A 262 2.04 6.08 -8.95
C ASP A 262 1.96 4.98 -10.01
N ASP A 263 2.84 5.07 -11.02
CA ASP A 263 2.90 4.12 -12.14
C ASP A 263 3.66 2.83 -11.80
N VAL A 264 4.32 2.77 -10.64
CA VAL A 264 5.08 1.59 -10.19
C VAL A 264 4.15 0.51 -9.68
N ASP A 265 3.15 0.86 -8.87
CA ASP A 265 2.20 -0.07 -8.27
C ASP A 265 0.74 0.15 -8.71
N SER A 266 0.53 1.04 -9.69
CA SER A 266 -0.79 1.38 -10.23
C SER A 266 -1.77 1.80 -9.14
N SER A 267 -1.37 2.81 -8.37
CA SER A 267 -2.17 3.33 -7.25
C SER A 267 -2.30 4.85 -7.28
N VAL A 268 -3.27 5.37 -6.54
CA VAL A 268 -3.45 6.80 -6.32
C VAL A 268 -3.34 7.16 -4.85
N THR A 269 -2.44 8.10 -4.55
CA THR A 269 -2.39 8.81 -3.27
C THR A 269 -3.28 10.04 -3.34
N ARG A 270 -4.39 10.04 -2.58
CA ARG A 270 -5.42 11.09 -2.63
C ARG A 270 -5.19 12.21 -1.62
N VAL A 271 -5.76 13.38 -1.86
CA VAL A 271 -5.84 14.46 -0.85
C VAL A 271 -6.92 14.16 0.21
N ASP A 272 -6.83 14.80 1.38
CA ASP A 272 -7.79 14.60 2.49
C ASP A 272 -9.23 14.96 2.08
N GLU A 273 -9.38 16.04 1.32
CA GLU A 273 -10.65 16.53 0.81
C GLU A 273 -11.33 15.50 -0.08
N LYS A 274 -10.54 14.79 -0.91
CA LYS A 274 -11.04 13.73 -1.79
C LYS A 274 -11.56 12.55 -0.97
N PHE A 275 -10.81 12.07 0.02
CA PHE A 275 -11.29 10.98 0.89
C PHE A 275 -12.62 11.34 1.57
N ARG A 276 -12.73 12.55 2.14
CA ARG A 276 -13.96 13.02 2.78
C ARG A 276 -15.16 13.04 1.83
N LEU A 277 -14.94 13.52 0.61
CA LEU A 277 -15.97 13.52 -0.44
C LEU A 277 -16.43 12.09 -0.78
N LEU A 278 -15.50 11.16 -0.96
CA LEU A 278 -15.83 9.77 -1.28
C LEU A 278 -16.55 9.07 -0.12
N PHE A 279 -16.22 9.39 1.13
CA PHE A 279 -16.96 8.89 2.30
C PHE A 279 -18.41 9.39 2.30
N GLU A 280 -18.62 10.68 2.01
CA GLU A 280 -19.96 11.27 1.90
C GLU A 280 -20.76 10.63 0.75
N GLN A 281 -20.13 10.42 -0.41
CA GLN A 281 -20.75 9.72 -1.56
C GLN A 281 -21.11 8.27 -1.25
N ALA A 282 -20.33 7.60 -0.41
CA ALA A 282 -20.65 6.27 0.12
C ALA A 282 -21.76 6.29 1.19
N GLY A 283 -22.24 7.48 1.58
CA GLY A 283 -23.24 7.66 2.61
C GLY A 283 -22.71 7.39 4.02
N LEU A 284 -21.40 7.53 4.22
CA LEU A 284 -20.72 7.34 5.51
C LEU A 284 -20.41 8.71 6.13
N ARG A 285 -20.55 8.78 7.45
CA ARG A 285 -20.20 9.96 8.26
C ARG A 285 -18.87 9.74 8.95
N LEU A 286 -18.02 10.77 8.93
CA LEU A 286 -16.79 10.78 9.71
C LEU A 286 -17.09 10.93 11.22
N ILE A 287 -16.70 9.94 12.01
CA ILE A 287 -16.81 9.96 13.48
C ILE A 287 -15.55 10.56 14.10
N LYS A 288 -14.38 10.11 13.62
CA LYS A 288 -13.09 10.52 14.17
C LYS A 288 -12.02 10.50 13.10
N THR A 289 -11.08 11.43 13.17
CA THR A 289 -9.87 11.40 12.34
C THR A 289 -8.64 11.80 13.13
N GLU A 290 -7.50 11.22 12.78
CA GLU A 290 -6.21 11.51 13.42
C GLU A 290 -5.06 11.33 12.42
N LEU A 291 -4.12 12.28 12.42
CA LEU A 291 -2.85 12.10 11.70
C LEU A 291 -1.93 11.18 12.50
N GLN A 292 -1.32 10.20 11.81
CA GLN A 292 -0.26 9.36 12.36
C GLN A 292 0.93 10.25 12.75
N ARG A 293 1.44 10.03 13.96
CA ARG A 293 2.61 10.74 14.48
C ARG A 293 3.82 9.82 14.52
N GLY A 294 5.01 10.43 14.59
CA GLY A 294 6.27 9.69 14.75
C GLY A 294 6.82 9.07 13.47
N PHE A 295 6.22 9.34 12.31
CA PHE A 295 6.78 8.94 11.03
C PHE A 295 7.85 9.94 10.56
N PRO A 296 8.88 9.48 9.82
CA PRO A 296 9.84 10.35 9.16
C PRO A 296 9.17 11.39 8.24
N LYS A 297 9.78 12.57 8.09
CA LYS A 297 9.20 13.70 7.34
C LYS A 297 9.25 13.50 5.82
N GLU A 298 10.07 12.57 5.35
CA GLU A 298 10.21 12.19 3.95
C GLU A 298 9.08 11.31 3.42
N LEU A 299 8.25 10.75 4.31
CA LEU A 299 7.09 9.95 3.95
C LEU A 299 5.85 10.83 3.77
N PHE A 300 4.88 10.34 3.00
CA PHE A 300 3.56 10.96 3.00
C PHE A 300 2.98 10.98 4.43
N PRO A 301 2.27 12.06 4.82
CA PRO A 301 1.47 12.02 6.02
C PRO A 301 0.42 10.93 5.89
N VAL A 302 0.23 10.16 6.98
CA VAL A 302 -0.76 9.10 7.05
C VAL A 302 -1.90 9.55 7.95
N ARG A 303 -3.15 9.32 7.54
CA ARG A 303 -4.33 9.70 8.33
C ARG A 303 -5.23 8.50 8.54
N MET A 304 -5.74 8.40 9.77
CA MET A 304 -6.79 7.47 10.15
C MET A 304 -8.14 8.20 10.14
N TYR A 305 -9.18 7.52 9.67
CA TYR A 305 -10.56 7.94 9.66
C TYR A 305 -11.42 6.81 10.21
N ALA A 306 -12.29 7.10 11.15
CA ALA A 306 -13.35 6.19 11.60
C ALA A 306 -14.68 6.68 11.04
N LEU A 307 -15.40 5.78 10.35
CA LEU A 307 -16.59 6.06 9.56
C LEU A 307 -17.76 5.19 10.03
N LYS A 308 -18.98 5.71 9.88
CA LYS A 308 -20.23 5.00 10.14
C LYS A 308 -21.37 5.52 9.28
#